data_AF-A0A956X1B9-F1
#
_entry.id   AF-A0A956X1B9-F1
#
_cell.length_a   1.000
_cell.length_b   1.000
_cell.length_c   1.000
_cell.angle_alpha   90.00
_cell.angle_beta   90.00
_cell.angle_gamma   90.00
#
_symmetry.space_group_name_H-M   'P 1'
#
loop_
_entity.id
_entity.type
_entity.pdbx_description
1 polymer ?
#
loop_
_entity_poly.entity_id
_entity_poly.type
_entity_poly.pdbx_seq_one_letter_code
_entity_poly.pdbx_strand_id
1 'polypeptide(L)'
;AVIVFGAAVYGNGRLSPVLRDRVETAVQLYKTGRVDKILMSGDNQTLEYDEPSAMVAYAVAQGVPAADVQPDYGGRRTYDTCYRARDIFQVESAVLVTQAFHLPRALFTCRQLGITAVGVAADLRTYRAAGWYETRETAATLVALWDVVRHSPPPVLGEPLPLQ
;
A
#
# COMPACT_ATOMS: atom_id res chain seq x y z
N ALA A 1 -3.57 -6.80 -10.11
CA ALA A 1 -3.97 -6.68 -8.68
C ALA A 1 -4.11 -5.20 -8.29
N VAL A 2 -4.67 -4.91 -7.11
CA VAL A 2 -4.56 -3.59 -6.46
C VAL A 2 -3.57 -3.68 -5.29
N ILE A 3 -2.73 -2.66 -5.13
CA ILE A 3 -1.80 -2.53 -4.01
C ILE A 3 -2.31 -1.39 -3.11
N VAL A 4 -2.51 -1.71 -1.84
CA VAL A 4 -2.97 -0.78 -0.80
C VAL A 4 -1.80 -0.48 0.12
N PHE A 5 -1.36 0.77 0.13
CA PHE A 5 -0.24 1.21 0.97
C PHE A 5 -0.70 1.44 2.41
N GLY A 6 0.14 1.09 3.37
CA GLY A 6 -0.07 1.36 4.78
C GLY A 6 -0.03 2.85 5.15
N ALA A 7 -0.73 3.19 6.23
CA ALA A 7 -0.74 4.45 6.94
C ALA A 7 -0.72 4.20 8.46
N ALA A 8 -1.81 4.49 9.18
CA ALA A 8 -1.87 4.33 10.64
C ALA A 8 -3.05 3.47 11.08
N VAL A 9 -2.81 2.60 12.05
CA VAL A 9 -3.83 1.90 12.86
C VAL A 9 -3.83 2.47 14.28
N TYR A 10 -5.00 2.67 14.86
CA TYR A 10 -5.12 3.11 16.25
C TYR A 10 -4.88 1.95 17.21
N GLY A 11 -4.46 2.22 18.45
CA GLY A 11 -4.16 1.18 19.45
C GLY A 11 -5.34 0.26 19.82
N ASN A 12 -6.57 0.55 19.35
CA ASN A 12 -7.73 -0.33 19.46
C ASN A 12 -7.98 -1.18 18.19
N GLY A 13 -7.01 -1.27 17.28
CA GLY A 13 -7.11 -2.01 16.00
C GLY A 13 -7.93 -1.30 14.92
N ARG A 14 -8.51 -0.12 15.20
CA ARG A 14 -9.30 0.61 14.21
C ARG A 14 -8.39 1.30 13.20
N LEU A 15 -8.70 1.16 11.91
CA LEU A 15 -8.03 1.89 10.84
C LEU A 15 -8.15 3.41 11.05
N SER A 16 -7.07 4.15 10.85
CA SER A 16 -7.14 5.61 10.72
C SER A 16 -8.03 6.00 9.53
N PRO A 17 -8.60 7.22 9.49
CA PRO A 17 -9.40 7.68 8.35
C PRO A 17 -8.66 7.54 7.01
N VAL A 18 -7.37 7.86 6.98
CA VAL A 18 -6.49 7.73 5.81
C VAL A 18 -6.39 6.28 5.35
N LEU A 19 -6.12 5.35 6.28
CA LEU A 19 -5.98 3.94 5.97
C LEU A 19 -7.31 3.32 5.54
N ARG A 20 -8.39 3.67 6.25
CA ARG A 20 -9.74 3.22 5.94
C ARG A 20 -10.14 3.60 4.51
N ASP A 21 -9.89 4.84 4.09
CA ASP A 21 -10.26 5.28 2.75
C ASP A 21 -9.50 4.52 1.66
N ARG A 22 -8.23 4.16 1.91
CA ARG A 22 -7.44 3.31 1.01
C ARG A 22 -8.06 1.92 0.90
N VAL A 23 -8.37 1.28 2.03
CA VAL A 23 -8.98 -0.05 2.03
C VAL A 23 -10.37 -0.01 1.38
N GLU A 24 -11.20 0.99 1.68
CA GLU A 24 -12.51 1.16 1.04
C GLU A 24 -12.40 1.33 -0.47
N THR A 25 -11.45 2.14 -0.94
CA THR A 25 -11.22 2.34 -2.38
C THR A 25 -10.81 1.02 -3.05
N ALA A 26 -9.93 0.23 -2.43
CA ALA A 26 -9.52 -1.07 -2.94
C ALA A 26 -10.68 -2.09 -2.98
N VAL A 27 -11.51 -2.12 -1.94
CA VAL A 27 -12.73 -2.93 -1.89
C VAL A 27 -13.69 -2.55 -3.02
N GLN A 28 -13.85 -1.26 -3.31
CA GLN A 28 -14.71 -0.82 -4.42
C GLN A 28 -14.15 -1.26 -5.78
N LEU A 29 -12.84 -1.12 -6.00
CA LEU A 29 -12.19 -1.60 -7.23
C LEU A 29 -12.40 -3.11 -7.43
N TYR A 30 -12.28 -3.88 -6.35
CA TYR A 30 -12.53 -5.33 -6.36
C TYR A 30 -13.99 -5.64 -6.70
N LYS A 31 -14.94 -5.07 -5.95
CA LYS A 31 -16.39 -5.31 -6.13
C LYS A 31 -16.90 -4.91 -7.52
N THR A 32 -16.25 -3.94 -8.14
CA THR A 32 -16.60 -3.48 -9.49
C THR A 32 -15.81 -4.20 -10.59
N GLY A 33 -15.08 -5.27 -10.26
CA GLY A 33 -14.37 -6.12 -11.21
C GLY A 33 -13.21 -5.42 -11.93
N ARG A 34 -12.66 -4.33 -11.39
CA ARG A 34 -11.45 -3.70 -11.97
C ARG A 34 -10.17 -4.44 -11.59
N VAL A 35 -10.19 -5.22 -10.51
CA VAL A 35 -9.07 -6.00 -9.99
C VAL A 35 -9.57 -7.29 -9.34
N ASP A 36 -8.78 -8.36 -9.46
CA ASP A 36 -9.15 -9.69 -8.95
C ASP A 36 -8.48 -10.04 -7.62
N LYS A 37 -7.46 -9.28 -7.20
CA LYS A 37 -6.68 -9.51 -5.98
C LYS A 37 -6.29 -8.19 -5.32
N ILE A 38 -6.26 -8.20 -3.99
CA ILE A 38 -5.89 -7.06 -3.15
C ILE A 38 -4.63 -7.41 -2.35
N LEU A 39 -3.54 -6.67 -2.56
CA LEU A 39 -2.33 -6.73 -1.74
C LEU A 39 -2.34 -5.61 -0.70
N MET A 40 -2.39 -5.96 0.58
CA MET A 40 -2.38 -5.03 1.71
C MET A 40 -0.98 -4.94 2.30
N SER A 41 -0.20 -3.92 1.91
CA SER A 41 1.21 -3.79 2.30
C SER A 41 1.40 -2.71 3.36
N GLY A 42 1.90 -3.12 4.52
CA GLY A 42 2.09 -2.26 5.70
C GLY A 42 3.07 -2.87 6.69
N ASP A 43 3.17 -2.25 7.86
CA ASP A 43 4.14 -2.62 8.89
C ASP A 43 3.52 -3.43 10.02
N ASN A 44 4.33 -4.26 10.68
CA ASN A 44 3.94 -5.09 11.84
C ASN A 44 5.02 -5.05 12.94
N GLN A 45 5.58 -3.86 13.19
CA GLN A 45 6.79 -3.69 14.01
C GLN A 45 6.61 -4.00 15.52
N THR A 46 5.38 -4.13 16.04
CA THR A 46 5.15 -4.49 17.45
C THR A 46 4.03 -5.53 17.57
N LEU A 47 4.06 -6.33 18.64
CA LEU A 47 3.00 -7.30 18.97
C LEU A 47 1.60 -6.65 19.11
N GLU A 48 1.56 -5.34 19.31
CA GLU A 48 0.34 -4.54 19.49
C GLU A 48 -0.06 -3.76 18.23
N TYR A 49 0.73 -3.83 17.14
CA TYR A 49 0.50 -3.08 15.91
C TYR A 49 0.65 -3.98 14.68
N ASP A 50 -0.48 -4.49 14.19
CA ASP A 50 -0.56 -5.27 12.96
C ASP A 50 -1.49 -4.56 11.95
N GLU A 51 -0.87 -3.76 11.08
CA GLU A 51 -1.60 -3.00 10.09
C GLU A 51 -2.20 -3.86 8.97
N PRO A 52 -1.44 -4.74 8.29
CA PRO A 52 -1.99 -5.58 7.23
C PRO A 52 -3.14 -6.45 7.72
N SER A 53 -3.08 -7.02 8.94
CA SER A 53 -4.18 -7.82 9.47
C SER A 53 -5.44 -6.98 9.73
N ALA A 54 -5.30 -5.74 10.20
CA ALA A 54 -6.44 -4.83 10.36
C ALA A 54 -7.07 -4.46 8.99
N MET A 55 -6.25 -4.26 7.96
CA MET A 55 -6.71 -4.00 6.60
C MET A 55 -7.47 -5.20 6.01
N VAL A 56 -6.93 -6.42 6.20
CA VAL A 56 -7.56 -7.68 5.77
C VAL A 56 -8.91 -7.85 6.47
N ALA A 57 -8.93 -7.74 7.80
CA ALA A 57 -10.16 -7.87 8.58
C ALA A 57 -11.25 -6.89 8.11
N TYR A 58 -10.86 -5.65 7.81
CA TYR A 58 -11.78 -4.66 7.26
C TYR A 58 -12.30 -5.07 5.87
N ALA A 59 -11.42 -5.46 4.93
CA ALA A 59 -11.84 -5.84 3.58
C ALA A 59 -12.77 -7.07 3.58
N VAL A 60 -12.47 -8.07 4.42
CA VAL A 60 -13.31 -9.26 4.61
C VAL A 60 -14.66 -8.90 5.21
N ALA A 61 -14.68 -8.02 6.23
CA ALA A 61 -15.94 -7.51 6.78
C ALA A 61 -16.77 -6.73 5.75
N GLN A 62 -16.13 -6.16 4.72
CA GLN A 62 -16.82 -5.54 3.58
C GLN A 62 -17.25 -6.55 2.49
N GLY A 63 -17.01 -7.84 2.66
CA GLY A 63 -17.47 -8.90 1.75
C GLY A 63 -16.47 -9.30 0.65
N VAL A 64 -15.19 -8.91 0.77
CA VAL A 64 -14.14 -9.49 -0.09
C VAL A 64 -13.75 -10.87 0.46
N PRO A 65 -13.69 -11.94 -0.36
CA PRO A 65 -13.24 -13.24 0.12
C PRO A 65 -11.79 -13.15 0.66
N ALA A 66 -11.52 -13.81 1.79
CA ALA A 66 -10.19 -13.78 2.41
C ALA A 66 -9.09 -14.33 1.49
N ALA A 67 -9.42 -15.27 0.60
CA ALA A 67 -8.51 -15.82 -0.41
C ALA A 67 -8.06 -14.80 -1.48
N ASP A 68 -8.76 -13.67 -1.60
CA ASP A 68 -8.45 -12.62 -2.56
C ASP A 68 -7.74 -11.41 -1.93
N VAL A 69 -7.47 -11.48 -0.62
CA VAL A 69 -6.75 -10.45 0.13
C VAL A 69 -5.45 -11.01 0.69
N GLN A 70 -4.34 -10.58 0.11
CA GLN A 70 -3.00 -10.98 0.54
C GLN A 70 -2.41 -9.91 1.48
N PRO A 71 -2.11 -10.22 2.75
CA PRO A 71 -1.33 -9.33 3.60
C PRO A 71 0.17 -9.36 3.23
N ASP A 72 0.81 -8.20 3.31
CA ASP A 72 2.26 -8.02 3.25
C ASP A 72 2.74 -7.23 4.47
N TYR A 73 3.41 -7.93 5.39
CA TYR A 73 3.93 -7.40 6.65
C TYR A 73 5.31 -6.73 6.53
N GLY A 74 5.90 -6.70 5.33
CA GLY A 74 7.21 -6.09 5.08
C GLY A 74 7.14 -4.68 4.47
N GLY A 75 5.96 -4.10 4.33
CA GLY A 75 5.68 -2.84 3.62
C GLY A 75 6.00 -1.56 4.40
N ARG A 76 7.21 -1.46 4.96
CA ARG A 76 7.59 -0.37 5.90
C ARG A 76 7.82 0.98 5.24
N ARG A 77 8.23 0.96 3.98
CA ARG A 77 8.45 2.13 3.12
C ARG A 77 7.77 1.88 1.78
N THR A 78 7.48 2.94 1.04
CA THR A 78 6.99 2.84 -0.34
C THR A 78 7.88 1.96 -1.22
N TYR A 79 9.22 2.07 -1.03
CA TYR A 79 10.18 1.19 -1.69
C TYR A 79 9.99 -0.28 -1.30
N ASP A 80 9.85 -0.58 -0.01
CA ASP A 80 9.67 -1.95 0.47
C ASP A 80 8.38 -2.57 -0.08
N THR A 81 7.28 -1.82 -0.09
CA THR A 81 6.01 -2.24 -0.71
C THR A 81 6.18 -2.54 -2.19
N CYS A 82 6.72 -1.61 -2.98
CA CYS A 82 6.86 -1.82 -4.43
C CYS A 82 7.86 -2.94 -4.77
N TYR A 83 8.97 -3.03 -4.03
CA TYR A 83 9.96 -4.09 -4.21
C TYR A 83 9.34 -5.44 -3.91
N ARG A 84 8.70 -5.60 -2.75
CA ARG A 84 8.09 -6.88 -2.35
C ARG A 84 6.93 -7.24 -3.25
N ALA A 85 6.13 -6.27 -3.71
CA ALA A 85 5.10 -6.52 -4.72
C ALA A 85 5.68 -7.21 -5.95
N ARG A 86 6.85 -6.78 -6.45
CA ARG A 86 7.53 -7.43 -7.57
C ARG A 86 8.18 -8.76 -7.19
N ASP A 87 9.07 -8.78 -6.21
CA ASP A 87 9.95 -9.93 -5.96
C ASP A 87 9.26 -11.05 -5.17
N ILE A 88 8.38 -10.71 -4.23
CA ILE A 88 7.68 -11.69 -3.40
C ILE A 88 6.36 -12.04 -4.05
N PHE A 89 5.55 -11.04 -4.35
CA PHE A 89 4.18 -11.25 -4.82
C PHE A 89 4.05 -11.37 -6.35
N GLN A 90 5.18 -11.22 -7.07
CA GLN A 90 5.27 -11.38 -8.54
C GLN A 90 4.24 -10.52 -9.29
N VAL A 91 3.99 -9.32 -8.78
CA VAL A 91 3.06 -8.35 -9.36
C VAL A 91 3.71 -7.64 -10.54
N GLU A 92 3.26 -7.95 -11.76
CA GLU A 92 3.72 -7.28 -12.99
C GLU A 92 2.95 -5.98 -13.28
N SER A 93 1.67 -5.93 -12.92
CA SER A 93 0.80 -4.76 -13.11
C SER A 93 -0.12 -4.51 -11.92
N ALA A 94 -0.30 -3.24 -11.58
CA ALA A 94 -1.02 -2.85 -10.37
C ALA A 94 -1.80 -1.54 -10.51
N VAL A 95 -2.96 -1.50 -9.86
CA VAL A 95 -3.60 -0.25 -9.44
C VAL A 95 -3.04 0.11 -8.06
N LEU A 96 -2.44 1.29 -7.91
CA LEU A 96 -1.91 1.79 -6.65
C LEU A 96 -2.99 2.63 -5.96
N VAL A 97 -3.38 2.23 -4.75
CA VAL A 97 -4.38 2.96 -3.96
C VAL A 97 -3.70 3.64 -2.78
N THR A 98 -3.69 4.97 -2.82
CA THR A 98 -3.17 5.84 -1.76
C THR A 98 -3.72 7.26 -1.92
N GLN A 99 -3.42 8.19 -1.02
CA GLN A 99 -3.89 9.58 -1.16
C GLN A 99 -3.13 10.32 -2.27
N ALA A 100 -3.77 11.35 -2.82
CA ALA A 100 -3.25 12.18 -3.90
C ALA A 100 -1.83 12.71 -3.61
N PHE A 101 -1.55 13.08 -2.35
CA PHE A 101 -0.21 13.54 -1.96
C PHE A 101 0.88 12.46 -2.09
N HIS A 102 0.55 11.19 -1.84
CA HIS A 102 1.51 10.07 -1.85
C HIS A 102 1.60 9.39 -3.24
N LEU A 103 0.58 9.57 -4.07
CA LEU A 103 0.44 8.89 -5.35
C LEU A 103 1.64 9.12 -6.31
N PRO A 104 2.22 10.34 -6.44
CA PRO A 104 3.38 10.54 -7.30
C PRO A 104 4.59 9.69 -6.90
N ARG A 105 4.89 9.64 -5.60
CA ARG A 105 5.99 8.84 -5.03
C ARG A 105 5.76 7.35 -5.26
N ALA A 106 4.56 6.86 -4.96
CA ALA A 106 4.20 5.46 -5.18
C ALA A 106 4.31 5.04 -6.65
N LEU A 107 3.77 5.85 -7.56
CA LEU A 107 3.85 5.61 -9.00
C LEU A 107 5.28 5.61 -9.51
N PHE A 108 6.08 6.59 -9.10
CA PHE A 108 7.49 6.67 -9.48
C PHE A 108 8.24 5.42 -9.02
N THR A 109 8.17 5.06 -7.73
CA THR A 109 8.90 3.94 -7.16
C THR A 109 8.50 2.60 -7.78
N CYS A 110 7.20 2.31 -7.92
CA CYS A 110 6.75 1.05 -8.50
C CYS A 110 7.14 0.92 -9.98
N ARG A 111 7.04 1.99 -10.77
CA ARG A 111 7.47 1.97 -12.18
C ARG A 111 8.97 1.79 -12.34
N GLN A 112 9.78 2.46 -11.52
CA GLN A 112 11.23 2.29 -11.53
C GLN A 112 11.66 0.86 -11.16
N LEU A 113 10.88 0.18 -10.31
CA LEU A 113 11.12 -1.22 -9.98
C LEU A 113 10.60 -2.20 -11.03
N GLY A 114 9.91 -1.73 -12.07
CA GLY A 114 9.43 -2.54 -13.19
C GLY A 114 7.95 -2.93 -13.14
N ILE A 115 7.17 -2.40 -12.20
CA ILE A 115 5.73 -2.65 -12.12
C ILE A 115 4.98 -1.68 -13.03
N THR A 116 4.16 -2.21 -13.93
CA THR A 116 3.24 -1.40 -14.75
C THR A 116 2.12 -0.87 -13.87
N ALA A 117 2.24 0.39 -13.45
CA ALA A 117 1.38 0.96 -12.41
C ALA A 117 0.52 2.15 -12.88
N VAL A 118 -0.76 2.12 -12.50
CA VAL A 118 -1.70 3.26 -12.54
C VAL A 118 -2.13 3.60 -11.11
N GLY A 119 -2.61 4.82 -10.87
CA GLY A 119 -2.90 5.31 -9.52
C GLY A 119 -4.35 5.72 -9.34
N VAL A 120 -4.93 5.42 -8.17
CA VAL A 120 -6.25 5.90 -7.74
C VAL A 120 -6.09 6.62 -6.40
N ALA A 121 -6.47 7.90 -6.39
CA ALA A 121 -6.49 8.73 -5.20
C ALA A 121 -7.64 8.29 -4.26
N ALA A 122 -7.30 7.94 -3.03
CA ALA A 122 -8.21 7.48 -1.99
C ALA A 122 -8.66 8.60 -1.04
N ASP A 123 -8.79 9.82 -1.55
CA ASP A 123 -9.17 11.00 -0.79
C ASP A 123 -10.70 11.09 -0.65
N LEU A 124 -11.30 10.14 0.07
CA LEU A 124 -12.75 10.07 0.28
C LEU A 124 -13.29 11.12 1.27
N ARG A 125 -12.38 11.87 1.92
CA ARG A 125 -12.70 12.92 2.89
C ARG A 125 -11.62 14.00 2.89
N THR A 126 -11.96 15.19 3.40
CA THR A 126 -11.00 16.26 3.63
C THR A 126 -10.20 16.01 4.91
N TYR A 127 -8.87 15.91 4.81
CA TYR A 127 -7.98 15.78 5.97
C TYR A 127 -7.49 17.17 6.41
N ARG A 128 -7.71 17.55 7.68
CA ARG A 128 -7.43 18.91 8.23
C ARG A 128 -5.94 19.32 8.27
N ALA A 129 -5.05 18.57 7.60
CA ALA A 129 -3.62 18.86 7.48
C ALA A 129 -3.07 18.63 6.06
N ALA A 130 -3.91 18.67 5.01
CA ALA A 130 -3.51 18.41 3.62
C ALA A 130 -2.27 19.21 3.17
N GLY A 131 -2.17 20.50 3.51
CA GLY A 131 -1.01 21.34 3.16
C GLY A 131 0.30 21.00 3.89
N TRP A 132 0.24 20.44 5.10
CA TRP A 132 1.43 19.92 5.80
C TRP A 132 1.91 18.58 5.20
N TYR A 133 0.98 17.77 4.70
CA TYR A 133 1.31 16.53 3.99
C TYR A 133 1.96 16.78 2.63
N GLU A 134 1.52 17.79 1.86
CA GLU A 134 2.12 18.13 0.55
C GLU A 134 3.57 18.63 0.67
N THR A 135 3.87 19.44 1.70
CA THR A 135 5.23 19.97 1.92
C THR A 135 6.19 18.91 2.44
N ARG A 136 5.74 17.98 3.30
CA ARG A 136 6.55 16.80 3.71
C ARG A 136 6.71 15.76 2.60
N GLU A 137 5.75 15.62 1.69
CA GLU A 137 5.85 14.64 0.59
C GLU A 137 6.93 14.99 -0.43
N THR A 138 7.21 16.27 -0.66
CA THR A 138 8.31 16.66 -1.56
C THR A 138 9.66 16.17 -1.01
N ALA A 139 9.89 16.32 0.29
CA ALA A 139 11.09 15.81 0.95
C ALA A 139 11.11 14.27 1.01
N ALA A 140 9.98 13.62 1.27
CA ALA A 140 9.85 12.16 1.26
C ALA A 140 10.05 11.55 -0.14
N THR A 141 9.64 12.27 -1.19
CA THR A 141 9.85 11.90 -2.60
C THR A 141 11.32 11.99 -2.97
N LEU A 142 12.05 13.00 -2.50
CA LEU A 142 13.50 13.10 -2.69
C LEU A 142 14.27 11.97 -1.98
N VAL A 143 13.83 11.56 -0.78
CA VAL A 143 14.39 10.40 -0.09
C VAL A 143 14.04 9.09 -0.83
N ALA A 144 12.82 8.95 -1.34
CA ALA A 144 12.46 7.79 -2.17
C ALA A 144 13.28 7.73 -3.47
N LEU A 145 13.58 8.89 -4.07
CA LEU A 145 14.46 9.00 -5.23
C LEU A 145 15.88 8.53 -4.89
N TRP A 146 16.37 8.89 -3.70
CA TRP A 146 17.65 8.45 -3.18
C TRP A 146 17.71 6.95 -2.88
N ASP A 147 16.66 6.38 -2.29
CA ASP A 147 16.56 4.95 -2.00
C ASP A 147 16.56 4.11 -3.28
N VAL A 148 15.85 4.56 -4.32
CA VAL A 148 15.84 3.91 -5.65
C VAL A 148 17.23 3.98 -6.29
N VAL A 149 17.88 5.15 -6.27
CA VAL A 149 19.21 5.33 -6.87
C VAL A 149 20.27 4.48 -6.16
N ARG A 150 20.18 4.30 -4.84
CA ARG A 150 21.18 3.56 -4.06
C ARG A 150 20.95 2.06 -3.92
N HIS A 151 19.84 1.52 -4.43
CA HIS A 151 19.51 0.09 -4.31
C HIS A 151 19.66 -0.43 -2.85
N SER A 152 19.34 0.42 -1.86
CA SER A 152 19.77 0.20 -0.47
C SER A 152 18.68 0.51 0.55
N PRO A 153 18.50 -0.34 1.58
CA PRO A 153 18.89 -1.76 1.65
C PRO A 153 17.88 -2.66 0.91
N PRO A 154 18.27 -3.89 0.51
CA PRO A 154 17.29 -4.89 0.10
C PRO A 154 16.29 -5.11 1.25
N PRO A 155 14.97 -5.09 0.99
CA PRO A 155 13.99 -5.37 2.03
C PRO A 155 14.17 -6.79 2.54
N VAL A 156 13.65 -7.08 3.73
CA VAL A 156 13.61 -8.47 4.22
C VAL A 156 12.81 -9.28 3.20
N LEU A 157 13.48 -10.24 2.55
CA LEU A 157 12.85 -11.12 1.55
C LEU A 157 12.45 -12.44 2.21
N GLY A 158 11.29 -12.95 1.81
CA GLY A 158 10.90 -14.35 2.04
C GLY A 158 10.91 -15.12 0.72
N GLU A 159 10.46 -16.36 0.75
CA GLU A 159 10.19 -17.13 -0.47
C GLU A 159 9.09 -16.43 -1.32
N PRO A 160 9.15 -16.51 -2.67
CA PRO A 160 8.11 -15.97 -3.53
C PRO A 160 6.73 -16.56 -3.21
N LEU A 161 5.72 -15.70 -3.15
CA LEU A 161 4.31 -16.03 -2.94
C LEU A 161 3.47 -15.29 -4.00
N PRO A 162 3.41 -15.81 -5.25
CA PRO A 162 2.69 -15.15 -6.33
C PRO A 162 1.20 -14.94 -6.00
N LEU A 163 0.65 -13.79 -6.38
CA LEU A 163 -0.81 -13.57 -6.34
C LEU A 163 -1.48 -14.44 -7.42
N GLN A 164 -1.94 -15.64 -7.05
CA GLN A 164 -2.77 -16.50 -7.90
C GLN A 164 -4.23 -16.04 -7.87
#